data_AF-A0AAE1QF78-F1
#
_entry.id   AF-A0AAE1QF78-F1
#
_cell.length_a   1.000
_cell.length_b   1.000
_cell.length_c   1.000
_cell.angle_alpha   90.00
_cell.angle_beta   90.00
_cell.angle_gamma   90.00
#
_symmetry.space_group_name_H-M   'P 1'
#
loop_
_entity.id
_entity.type
_entity.pdbx_description
1 polymer ?
#
loop_
_entity_poly.entity_id
_entity_poly.type
_entity_poly.pdbx_seq_one_letter_code
_entity_poly.pdbx_strand_id
1 'polypeptide(L)'
;MAGTRWLARLEAMNAILDQWEALQLHFEMAASNERSHTARVLNDAYKDPQNKLYMLYVRKVLKEVVRVNKMFQAENADITKLTEELLSMYRNLMQLVVEPRYLSKCTLESLPNFKYMDNLIPICAVQFGYDFSVAAAKAPLNNVQITYVKKRCVKFVAQGSPVASS
;
A
#
# COMPACT_ATOMS: atom_id res chain seq x y z
N MET A 1 10.59 -14.56 -14.47
CA MET A 1 9.58 -13.58 -14.92
C MET A 1 8.84 -12.88 -13.75
N ALA A 2 9.43 -12.76 -12.55
CA ALA A 2 8.79 -12.11 -11.40
C ALA A 2 9.05 -10.58 -11.31
N GLY A 3 10.11 -10.08 -11.99
CA GLY A 3 10.56 -8.68 -11.90
C GLY A 3 9.59 -7.63 -12.46
N THR A 4 8.78 -7.98 -13.46
CA THR A 4 7.81 -7.08 -14.12
C THR A 4 6.45 -7.03 -13.42
N ARG A 5 6.13 -8.00 -12.56
CA ARG A 5 4.80 -8.09 -11.92
C ARG A 5 4.53 -6.95 -10.94
N TRP A 6 5.54 -6.52 -10.19
CA TRP A 6 5.41 -5.41 -9.23
C TRP A 6 5.35 -4.05 -9.92
N LEU A 7 6.11 -3.90 -11.01
CA LEU A 7 6.07 -2.73 -11.89
C LEU A 7 4.68 -2.54 -12.48
N ALA A 8 4.17 -3.57 -13.16
CA ALA A 8 2.84 -3.55 -13.77
C ALA A 8 1.73 -3.30 -12.74
N ARG A 9 1.86 -3.83 -11.51
CA ARG A 9 0.90 -3.57 -10.42
C ARG A 9 0.90 -2.12 -9.97
N LEU A 10 2.07 -1.50 -9.82
CA LEU A 10 2.13 -0.09 -9.45
C LEU A 10 1.61 0.81 -10.57
N GLU A 11 1.95 0.51 -11.82
CA GLU A 11 1.44 1.25 -13.00
C GLU A 11 -0.08 1.15 -13.11
N ALA A 12 -0.65 -0.05 -12.97
CA ALA A 12 -2.10 -0.24 -12.94
C ALA A 12 -2.74 0.52 -11.76
N MET A 13 -2.12 0.50 -10.59
CA MET A 13 -2.61 1.23 -9.42
C MET A 13 -2.58 2.75 -9.62
N ASN A 14 -1.54 3.27 -10.28
CA ASN A 14 -1.48 4.69 -10.65
C ASN A 14 -2.61 5.02 -11.61
N ALA A 15 -2.78 4.26 -12.71
CA ALA A 15 -3.85 4.49 -13.68
C ALA A 15 -5.24 4.48 -13.03
N ILE A 16 -5.51 3.51 -12.16
CA ILE A 16 -6.79 3.41 -11.44
C ILE A 16 -7.03 4.63 -10.53
N LEU A 17 -6.02 5.04 -9.76
CA LEU A 17 -6.17 6.15 -8.81
C LEU A 17 -6.25 7.50 -9.50
N ASP A 18 -5.50 7.69 -10.59
CA ASP A 18 -5.46 8.94 -11.35
C ASP A 18 -6.76 9.13 -12.16
N GLN A 19 -7.45 8.05 -12.52
CA GLN A 19 -8.73 8.06 -13.23
C GLN A 19 -9.92 7.66 -12.35
N TRP A 20 -9.78 7.73 -11.02
CA TRP A 20 -10.78 7.17 -10.09
C TRP A 20 -12.20 7.66 -10.36
N GLU A 21 -12.40 8.97 -10.51
CA GLU A 21 -13.73 9.55 -10.75
C GLU A 21 -14.30 9.17 -12.12
N ALA A 22 -13.47 9.12 -13.16
CA ALA A 22 -13.88 8.71 -14.49
C ALA A 22 -14.28 7.22 -14.52
N LEU A 23 -13.52 6.37 -13.85
CA LEU A 23 -13.80 4.93 -13.73
C LEU A 23 -15.07 4.69 -12.91
N GLN A 24 -15.28 5.43 -11.82
CA GLN A 24 -16.51 5.37 -11.04
C GLN A 24 -17.73 5.70 -11.90
N LEU A 25 -17.69 6.82 -12.66
CA LEU A 25 -18.77 7.21 -13.56
C LEU A 25 -19.00 6.18 -14.68
N HIS A 26 -17.91 5.67 -15.27
CA HIS A 26 -17.99 4.65 -16.31
C HIS A 26 -18.69 3.37 -15.82
N PHE A 27 -18.26 2.84 -14.67
CA PHE A 27 -18.86 1.63 -14.12
C PHE A 27 -20.27 1.85 -13.57
N GLU A 28 -20.61 3.07 -13.13
CA GLU A 28 -21.98 3.42 -12.80
C GLU A 28 -22.90 3.31 -14.02
N MET A 29 -22.52 3.94 -15.14
CA MET A 29 -23.29 3.84 -16.39
C MET A 29 -23.37 2.40 -16.91
N ALA A 30 -22.25 1.68 -16.90
CA ALA A 30 -22.20 0.29 -17.35
C ALA A 30 -23.05 -0.64 -16.46
N ALA A 31 -23.03 -0.46 -15.14
CA ALA A 31 -23.84 -1.26 -14.22
C ALA A 31 -25.36 -1.03 -14.40
N SER A 32 -25.75 0.19 -14.79
CA SER A 32 -27.15 0.56 -15.06
C SER A 32 -27.64 0.10 -16.44
N ASN A 33 -26.79 0.17 -17.47
CA ASN A 33 -27.19 -0.05 -18.86
C ASN A 33 -26.86 -1.47 -19.36
N GLU A 34 -25.89 -2.14 -18.75
CA GLU A 34 -25.43 -3.46 -19.17
C GLU A 34 -25.78 -4.50 -18.11
N ARG A 35 -26.20 -5.70 -18.55
CA ARG A 35 -26.41 -6.85 -17.62
C ARG A 35 -25.09 -7.46 -17.11
N SER A 36 -24.01 -6.68 -17.06
CA SER A 36 -22.68 -7.13 -16.64
C SER A 36 -22.57 -7.23 -15.12
N HIS A 37 -22.34 -8.45 -14.63
CA HIS A 37 -22.05 -8.65 -13.20
C HIS A 37 -20.74 -7.96 -12.80
N THR A 38 -19.72 -8.04 -13.65
CA THR A 38 -18.42 -7.41 -13.42
C THR A 38 -18.54 -5.89 -13.28
N ALA A 39 -19.35 -5.24 -14.12
CA ALA A 39 -19.59 -3.81 -14.02
C ALA A 39 -20.24 -3.43 -12.67
N ARG A 40 -21.21 -4.23 -12.18
CA ARG A 40 -21.81 -4.02 -10.86
C ARG A 40 -20.79 -4.14 -9.73
N VAL A 41 -19.97 -5.19 -9.74
CA VAL A 41 -18.94 -5.41 -8.71
C VAL A 41 -17.93 -4.26 -8.69
N LEU A 42 -17.49 -3.81 -9.87
CA LEU A 42 -16.56 -2.69 -9.97
C LEU A 42 -17.23 -1.39 -9.52
N ASN A 43 -18.47 -1.11 -9.95
CA ASN A 43 -19.23 0.05 -9.50
C ASN A 43 -19.33 0.11 -7.96
N ASP A 44 -19.69 -1.00 -7.32
CA ASP A 44 -19.76 -1.09 -5.85
C ASP A 44 -18.38 -0.83 -5.22
N ALA A 45 -17.31 -1.37 -5.81
CA ALA A 45 -15.95 -1.15 -5.34
C ALA A 45 -15.49 0.32 -5.44
N TYR A 46 -15.81 1.01 -6.54
CA TYR A 46 -15.48 2.43 -6.75
C TYR A 46 -16.36 3.37 -5.93
N LYS A 47 -17.60 2.98 -5.62
CA LYS A 47 -18.53 3.74 -4.76
C LYS A 47 -18.14 3.71 -3.29
N ASP A 48 -17.39 2.71 -2.83
CA ASP A 48 -16.88 2.64 -1.46
C ASP A 48 -15.60 3.49 -1.28
N PRO A 49 -15.66 4.63 -0.55
CA PRO A 49 -14.50 5.48 -0.35
C PRO A 49 -13.38 4.78 0.46
N GLN A 50 -13.71 3.74 1.22
CA GLN A 50 -12.73 2.94 1.95
C GLN A 50 -11.73 2.27 1.02
N ASN A 51 -12.18 1.84 -0.18
CA ASN A 51 -11.31 1.23 -1.17
C ASN A 51 -10.32 2.24 -1.76
N LYS A 52 -10.76 3.47 -2.06
CA LYS A 52 -9.86 4.55 -2.53
C LYS A 52 -8.78 4.84 -1.49
N LEU A 53 -9.18 4.98 -0.21
CA LEU A 53 -8.25 5.21 0.90
C LEU A 53 -7.23 4.08 1.05
N TYR A 54 -7.69 2.83 1.01
CA TYR A 54 -6.81 1.66 1.07
C TYR A 54 -5.82 1.64 -0.10
N MET A 55 -6.28 1.88 -1.33
CA MET A 55 -5.42 1.90 -2.52
C MET A 55 -4.39 3.04 -2.48
N LEU A 56 -4.74 4.23 -1.99
CA LEU A 56 -3.79 5.33 -1.80
C LEU A 56 -2.64 4.93 -0.87
N TYR A 57 -2.94 4.23 0.22
CA TYR A 57 -1.92 3.74 1.14
C TYR A 57 -1.06 2.63 0.51
N VAL A 58 -1.69 1.65 -0.16
CA VAL A 58 -0.94 0.58 -0.84
C VAL A 58 -0.05 1.15 -1.93
N ARG A 59 -0.49 2.17 -2.69
CA ARG A 59 0.32 2.87 -3.69
C ARG A 59 1.59 3.45 -3.06
N LYS A 60 1.46 4.11 -1.91
CA LYS A 60 2.61 4.66 -1.16
C LYS A 60 3.62 3.57 -0.80
N VAL A 61 3.16 2.42 -0.30
CA VAL A 61 4.03 1.28 0.06
C VAL A 61 4.71 0.69 -1.18
N LEU A 62 3.96 0.48 -2.26
CA LEU A 62 4.48 -0.11 -3.49
C LEU A 62 5.50 0.77 -4.21
N LYS A 63 5.39 2.11 -4.11
CA LYS A 63 6.38 3.03 -4.69
C LYS A 63 7.79 2.74 -4.20
N GLU A 64 7.97 2.51 -2.90
CA GLU A 64 9.28 2.18 -2.32
C GLU A 64 9.80 0.83 -2.82
N VAL A 65 8.94 -0.19 -2.84
CA VAL A 65 9.32 -1.54 -3.31
C VAL A 65 9.71 -1.54 -4.77
N VAL A 66 8.94 -0.84 -5.61
CA VAL A 66 9.23 -0.73 -7.04
C VAL A 66 10.49 0.09 -7.30
N ARG A 67 10.75 1.15 -6.52
CA ARG A 67 11.97 1.97 -6.64
C ARG A 67 13.22 1.11 -6.48
N VAL A 68 13.30 0.32 -5.41
CA VAL A 68 14.45 -0.59 -5.18
C VAL A 68 14.49 -1.71 -6.22
N ASN A 69 13.35 -2.31 -6.59
CA ASN A 69 13.31 -3.33 -7.63
C ASN A 69 13.83 -2.83 -8.98
N LYS A 70 13.61 -1.56 -9.34
CA LYS A 70 14.20 -0.93 -10.54
C LYS A 70 15.71 -0.83 -10.44
N MET A 71 16.26 -0.53 -9.26
CA MET A 71 17.71 -0.47 -9.05
C MET A 71 18.36 -1.85 -9.26
N PHE A 72 17.73 -2.93 -8.76
CA PHE A 72 18.19 -4.30 -9.00
C PHE A 72 18.13 -4.73 -10.48
N GLN A 73 17.32 -4.05 -11.31
CA GLN A 73 17.20 -4.32 -12.75
C GLN A 73 18.15 -3.45 -13.59
N ALA A 74 18.96 -2.58 -12.99
CA ALA A 74 19.91 -1.75 -13.71
C ALA A 74 21.10 -2.60 -14.23
N GLU A 75 21.56 -2.32 -15.45
CA GLU A 75 22.63 -3.08 -16.11
C GLU A 75 23.98 -2.99 -15.37
N ASN A 76 24.25 -1.89 -14.66
CA ASN A 76 25.49 -1.64 -13.92
C ASN A 76 25.22 -1.41 -12.43
N ALA A 77 24.44 -2.31 -11.80
CA ALA A 77 24.07 -2.14 -10.41
C ALA A 77 25.26 -2.42 -9.45
N ASP A 78 25.58 -1.44 -8.62
CA ASP A 78 26.59 -1.54 -7.55
C ASP A 78 26.00 -2.33 -6.38
N ILE A 79 26.56 -3.52 -6.10
CA ILE A 79 26.04 -4.46 -5.10
C ILE A 79 26.02 -3.84 -3.69
N THR A 80 27.01 -3.03 -3.34
CA THR A 80 27.08 -2.39 -2.02
C THR A 80 25.98 -1.36 -1.89
N LYS A 81 25.79 -0.51 -2.90
CA LYS A 81 24.69 0.47 -2.93
C LYS A 81 23.32 -0.20 -2.96
N LEU A 82 23.15 -1.29 -3.72
CA LEU A 82 21.91 -2.06 -3.75
C LEU A 82 21.56 -2.62 -2.38
N THR A 83 22.57 -3.12 -1.66
CA THR A 83 22.38 -3.63 -0.30
C THR A 83 21.95 -2.51 0.63
N GLU A 84 22.59 -1.35 0.59
CA GLU A 84 22.20 -0.17 1.37
C GLU A 84 20.76 0.27 1.05
N GLU A 85 20.39 0.33 -0.22
CA GLU A 85 19.05 0.72 -0.68
C GLU A 85 17.97 -0.29 -0.25
N LEU A 86 18.25 -1.59 -0.33
CA LEU A 86 17.35 -2.64 0.16
C LEU A 86 17.10 -2.50 1.66
N LEU A 87 18.16 -2.24 2.43
CA LEU A 87 18.09 -2.07 3.88
C LEU A 87 17.36 -0.78 4.26
N SER A 88 17.61 0.31 3.51
CA SER A 88 16.90 1.57 3.65
C SER A 88 15.40 1.40 3.39
N MET A 89 15.03 0.72 2.29
CA MET A 89 13.63 0.41 2.00
C MET A 89 13.00 -0.43 3.10
N TYR A 90 13.68 -1.48 3.58
CA TYR A 90 13.17 -2.29 4.67
C TYR A 90 12.92 -1.44 5.93
N ARG A 91 13.88 -0.60 6.33
CA ARG A 91 13.72 0.32 7.47
C ARG A 91 12.54 1.28 7.26
N ASN A 92 12.40 1.87 6.07
CA ASN A 92 11.32 2.79 5.75
C ASN A 92 9.94 2.11 5.87
N LEU A 93 9.81 0.88 5.39
CA LEU A 93 8.58 0.09 5.53
C LEU A 93 8.27 -0.24 6.98
N MET A 94 9.29 -0.60 7.76
CA MET A 94 9.15 -0.90 9.19
C MET A 94 8.73 0.32 10.01
N GLN A 95 9.27 1.51 9.71
CA GLN A 95 8.88 2.77 10.36
C GLN A 95 7.41 3.14 10.15
N LEU A 96 6.73 2.55 9.16
CA LEU A 96 5.30 2.77 8.97
C LEU A 96 4.45 2.11 10.06
N VAL A 97 4.97 1.07 10.72
CA VAL A 97 4.18 0.22 11.63
C VAL A 97 4.86 -0.10 12.95
N VAL A 98 6.17 0.10 13.12
CA VAL A 98 6.92 -0.18 14.36
C VAL A 98 7.40 1.10 15.02
N GLU A 99 7.39 1.14 16.36
CA GLU A 99 7.81 2.32 17.12
C GLU A 99 9.28 2.70 16.85
N PRO A 100 9.60 3.98 16.57
CA PRO A 100 10.96 4.41 16.25
C PRO A 100 12.01 4.02 17.30
N ARG A 101 11.60 4.00 18.57
CA ARG A 101 12.47 3.63 19.70
C ARG A 101 13.00 2.19 19.58
N TYR A 102 12.18 1.26 19.10
CA TYR A 102 12.61 -0.13 18.89
C TYR A 102 13.41 -0.30 17.60
N LEU A 103 13.08 0.46 16.55
CA LEU A 103 13.83 0.42 15.28
C LEU A 103 15.25 0.99 15.39
N SER A 104 15.47 1.99 16.25
CA SER A 104 16.80 2.55 16.50
C SER A 104 17.79 1.53 17.07
N LYS A 105 17.29 0.47 17.72
CA LYS A 105 18.08 -0.63 18.29
C LYS A 105 18.25 -1.81 17.32
N CYS A 106 17.57 -1.78 16.17
CA CYS A 106 17.58 -2.87 15.20
C CYS A 106 18.78 -2.72 14.24
N THR A 107 19.76 -3.61 14.41
CA THR A 107 20.88 -3.82 13.49
C THR A 107 20.52 -4.88 12.44
N LEU A 108 21.32 -4.97 11.38
CA LEU A 108 21.15 -6.00 10.33
C LEU A 108 21.19 -7.41 10.90
N GLU A 109 22.06 -7.65 11.87
CA GLU A 109 22.22 -8.94 12.53
C GLU A 109 21.00 -9.31 13.39
N SER A 110 20.36 -8.30 14.00
CA SER A 110 19.18 -8.52 14.84
C SER A 110 17.87 -8.65 14.05
N LEU A 111 17.87 -8.24 12.78
CA LEU A 111 16.70 -8.15 11.91
C LEU A 111 15.92 -9.46 11.77
N PRO A 112 16.55 -10.65 11.58
CA PRO A 112 15.81 -11.91 11.44
C PRO A 112 15.03 -12.31 12.69
N ASN A 113 15.49 -11.86 13.87
CA ASN A 113 14.91 -12.22 15.17
C ASN A 113 14.04 -11.10 15.75
N PHE A 114 13.90 -9.98 15.05
CA PHE A 114 13.18 -8.82 15.53
C PHE A 114 11.66 -9.06 15.46
N LYS A 115 11.00 -9.16 16.63
CA LYS A 115 9.54 -9.34 16.73
C LYS A 115 8.80 -8.03 16.52
N TYR A 116 8.59 -7.67 15.26
CA TYR A 116 7.94 -6.43 14.85
C TYR A 116 6.45 -6.34 15.27
N MET A 117 5.76 -7.48 15.34
CA MET A 117 4.36 -7.57 15.75
C MET A 117 4.13 -7.13 17.21
N ASP A 118 5.13 -7.32 18.06
CA ASP A 118 5.01 -7.01 19.49
C ASP A 118 5.23 -5.51 19.78
N ASN A 119 5.70 -4.76 18.78
CA ASN A 119 6.16 -3.38 18.93
C ASN A 119 5.50 -2.43 17.91
N LEU A 120 4.25 -2.73 17.53
CA LEU A 120 3.50 -1.92 16.57
C LEU A 120 3.13 -0.55 17.16
N ILE A 121 3.25 0.51 16.36
CA ILE A 121 2.77 1.83 16.78
C ILE A 121 1.23 1.85 16.89
N PRO A 122 0.68 2.65 17.82
CA PRO A 122 -0.75 2.91 17.86
C PRO A 122 -1.25 3.43 16.50
N ILE A 123 -2.43 2.99 16.07
CA ILE A 123 -3.02 3.36 14.76
C ILE A 123 -3.14 4.88 14.59
N CYS A 124 -3.34 5.63 15.67
CA CYS A 124 -3.41 7.09 15.65
C CYS A 124 -2.06 7.76 15.32
N ALA A 125 -0.94 7.08 15.56
CA ALA A 125 0.42 7.56 15.30
C ALA A 125 0.97 7.11 13.92
N VAL A 126 0.26 6.24 13.20
CA VAL A 126 0.69 5.76 11.87
C VAL A 126 0.59 6.87 10.82
N GLN A 127 1.66 7.02 10.03
CA GLN A 127 1.74 7.96 8.91
C GLN A 127 1.18 7.34 7.62
N PHE A 128 -0.10 7.60 7.34
CA PHE A 128 -0.80 7.11 6.15
C PHE A 128 -0.44 7.88 4.86
N GLY A 129 0.16 9.07 4.98
CA GLY A 129 0.59 9.92 3.87
C GLY A 129 -0.42 11.01 3.51
N TYR A 130 0.06 12.02 2.79
CA TYR A 130 -0.71 13.23 2.46
C TYR A 130 -1.99 12.92 1.66
N ASP A 131 -1.87 12.18 0.56
CA ASP A 131 -3.01 11.84 -0.30
C ASP A 131 -4.12 11.11 0.48
N PHE A 132 -3.74 10.19 1.38
CA PHE A 132 -4.68 9.49 2.24
C PHE A 132 -5.40 10.47 3.16
N SER A 133 -4.67 11.36 3.84
CA SER A 133 -5.24 12.33 4.77
C SER A 133 -6.21 13.28 4.08
N VAL A 134 -5.84 13.78 2.89
CA VAL A 134 -6.70 14.66 2.08
C VAL A 134 -7.95 13.92 1.62
N ALA A 135 -7.82 12.70 1.12
CA ALA A 135 -8.96 11.90 0.68
C ALA A 135 -9.87 11.53 1.86
N ALA A 136 -9.31 11.21 3.02
CA ALA A 136 -10.07 10.84 4.22
C ALA A 136 -10.88 12.01 4.77
N ALA A 137 -10.33 13.23 4.71
CA ALA A 137 -11.02 14.45 5.11
C ALA A 137 -12.21 14.80 4.20
N LYS A 138 -12.16 14.40 2.92
CA LYS A 138 -13.23 14.62 1.92
C LYS A 138 -14.24 13.48 1.85
N ALA A 139 -13.89 12.30 2.35
CA ALA A 139 -14.73 11.12 2.23
C ALA A 139 -15.94 11.20 3.18
N PRO A 140 -17.14 10.75 2.76
CA PRO A 140 -18.32 10.67 3.61
C PRO A 140 -18.23 9.46 4.57
N LEU A 141 -17.15 9.38 5.34
CA LEU A 141 -16.86 8.29 6.26
C LEU A 141 -16.81 8.82 7.70
N ASN A 142 -17.37 8.04 8.63
CA ASN A 142 -17.22 8.32 10.05
C ASN A 142 -15.88 7.82 10.61
N ASN A 143 -15.56 8.21 11.84
CA ASN A 143 -14.30 7.84 12.49
C ASN A 143 -14.11 6.32 12.65
N VAL A 144 -15.19 5.55 12.78
CA VAL A 144 -15.13 4.08 12.89
C VAL A 144 -14.69 3.47 11.57
N GLN A 145 -15.28 3.92 10.46
CA GLN A 145 -14.92 3.48 9.11
C GLN A 145 -13.48 3.87 8.74
N ILE A 146 -13.07 5.11 9.03
CA ILE A 146 -11.68 5.55 8.81
C ILE A 146 -10.71 4.69 9.63
N THR A 147 -11.04 4.42 10.90
CA THR A 147 -10.21 3.55 11.76
C THR A 147 -10.13 2.12 11.23
N TYR A 148 -11.22 1.60 10.69
CA TYR A 148 -11.26 0.29 10.05
C TYR A 148 -10.31 0.21 8.84
N VAL A 149 -10.33 1.21 7.96
CA VAL A 149 -9.40 1.28 6.81
C VAL A 149 -7.94 1.39 7.28
N LYS A 150 -7.67 2.22 8.28
CA LYS A 150 -6.34 2.36 8.88
C LYS A 150 -5.82 1.02 9.43
N LYS A 151 -6.66 0.23 10.10
CA LYS A 151 -6.32 -1.13 10.55
C LYS A 151 -5.95 -2.05 9.40
N ARG A 152 -6.73 -2.02 8.30
CA ARG A 152 -6.43 -2.81 7.09
C ARG A 152 -5.09 -2.42 6.47
N CYS A 153 -4.78 -1.13 6.42
CA CYS A 153 -3.51 -0.60 5.93
C CYS A 153 -2.31 -1.09 6.76
N VAL A 154 -2.40 -0.99 8.09
CA VAL A 154 -1.33 -1.50 8.99
C VAL A 154 -1.16 -3.02 8.82
N LYS A 155 -2.26 -3.76 8.74
CA LYS A 155 -2.22 -5.22 8.52
C LYS A 155 -1.50 -5.58 7.22
N PHE A 156 -1.73 -4.83 6.14
CA PHE A 156 -1.07 -5.05 4.85
C PHE A 156 0.46 -4.97 4.94
N VAL A 157 1.00 -3.99 5.66
CA VAL A 157 2.46 -3.86 5.83
C VAL A 157 3.01 -4.90 6.80
N ALA A 158 2.29 -5.14 7.90
CA ALA A 158 2.77 -6.00 8.97
C ALA A 158 2.73 -7.50 8.56
N GLN A 159 1.69 -7.96 7.87
CA GLN A 159 1.47 -9.39 7.56
C GLN A 159 1.61 -9.72 6.07
N GLY A 160 1.82 -8.72 5.21
CA GLY A 160 1.65 -8.86 3.77
C GLY A 160 0.18 -8.89 3.35
N SER A 161 -0.08 -8.87 2.03
CA SER A 161 -1.44 -9.03 1.49
C SER A 161 -1.97 -10.42 1.87
N PRO A 162 -3.22 -10.56 2.36
CA PRO A 162 -3.83 -11.86 2.58
C PRO A 162 -4.17 -12.51 1.23
N VAL A 163 -3.18 -13.05 0.51
CA VAL A 163 -3.37 -13.93 -0.64
C VAL A 163 -2.23 -14.97 -0.69
N ALA A 164 -2.65 -16.24 -0.68
CA ALA A 164 -1.91 -17.48 -0.91
C ALA A 164 -1.08 -18.06 0.26
N SER A 165 -1.78 -18.49 1.31
CA SER A 165 -1.54 -19.85 1.82
C SER A 165 -2.36 -20.81 0.95
N SER A 166 -1.70 -21.37 -0.06
CA SER A 166 -2.15 -22.54 -0.83
C SER A 166 -1.48 -23.78 -0.25
#